data_AF-A0A8J6S3N2-F1
#
_entry.id   AF-A0A8J6S3N2-F1
#
_cell.length_a   1.000
_cell.length_b   1.000
_cell.length_c   1.000
_cell.angle_alpha   90.00
_cell.angle_beta   90.00
_cell.angle_gamma   90.00
#
_symmetry.space_group_name_H-M   'P 1'
#
loop_
_entity.id
_entity.type
_entity.pdbx_description
1 polymer ?
#
loop_
_entity_poly.entity_id
_entity_poly.type
_entity_poly.pdbx_seq_one_letter_code
_entity_poly.pdbx_strand_id
1 'polypeptide(L)' 'MKLKGKDLGDRILLPSVMLKHGDTRFLDDMTVEELAQELGTPILPVNGIEELIQACIHP' A
#
# COMPACT_ATOMS: atom_id res chain seq x y z
N MET A 1 -11.28 -7.37 -5.32
CA MET A 1 -11.97 -6.05 -5.31
C MET A 1 -12.87 -5.80 -4.08
N LYS A 2 -12.49 -6.19 -2.84
CA LYS A 2 -13.34 -5.92 -1.64
C LYS A 2 -13.20 -4.50 -1.06
N LEU A 3 -12.25 -3.71 -1.57
CA LEU A 3 -11.89 -2.37 -1.07
C LEU A 3 -12.44 -1.23 -1.95
N LYS A 4 -12.87 -1.52 -3.18
CA LYS A 4 -13.43 -0.51 -4.09
C LYS A 4 -14.71 0.09 -3.52
N GLY A 5 -14.82 1.42 -3.57
CA GLY A 5 -15.99 2.16 -3.12
C GLY A 5 -16.14 2.22 -1.59
N LYS A 6 -15.09 1.87 -0.83
CA LYS A 6 -15.03 2.11 0.61
C LYS A 6 -14.30 3.41 0.89
N ASP A 7 -14.62 4.00 2.04
CA ASP A 7 -13.78 5.05 2.62
C ASP A 7 -12.51 4.41 3.18
N LEU A 8 -11.37 4.70 2.56
CA LEU A 8 -10.06 4.16 2.89
C LEU A 8 -9.19 5.20 3.65
N GLY A 9 -9.76 6.36 3.95
CA GLY A 9 -9.04 7.48 4.56
C GLY A 9 -8.00 8.10 3.62
N ASP A 10 -7.01 8.75 4.21
CA ASP A 10 -6.04 9.56 3.46
C ASP A 10 -5.02 8.72 2.68
N ARG A 11 -4.66 7.53 3.19
CA ARG A 11 -3.72 6.60 2.56
C ARG A 11 -3.83 5.19 3.12
N ILE A 12 -3.46 4.21 2.29
CA ILE A 12 -3.39 2.79 2.66
C ILE A 12 -1.95 2.43 3.02
N LEU A 13 -1.73 1.89 4.22
CA LEU A 13 -0.45 1.30 4.59
C LEU A 13 -0.40 -0.15 4.11
N LEU A 14 0.54 -0.46 3.21
CA LEU A 14 0.65 -1.77 2.59
C LEU A 14 1.92 -2.49 3.08
N PRO A 15 1.80 -3.62 3.79
CA PRO A 15 2.96 -4.43 4.13
C PRO A 15 3.74 -4.88 2.88
N SER A 16 5.03 -4.57 2.83
CA SER A 16 5.89 -4.90 1.68
C SER A 16 6.12 -6.40 1.47
N VAL A 17 5.72 -7.25 2.43
CA VAL A 17 5.73 -8.72 2.28
C VAL A 17 4.88 -9.21 1.10
N MET A 18 3.94 -8.40 0.62
CA MET A 18 3.11 -8.68 -0.56
C MET A 18 3.80 -8.29 -1.88
N LEU A 19 4.95 -7.62 -1.82
CA LEU A 19 5.71 -7.15 -2.97
C LEU A 19 6.87 -8.08 -3.29
N LYS A 20 7.27 -8.13 -4.56
CA LYS A 20 8.49 -8.80 -5.01
C LYS A 20 9.70 -8.09 -4.37
N HIS A 21 10.73 -8.86 -3.97
CA HIS A 21 11.89 -8.31 -3.26
C HIS A 21 12.56 -7.16 -4.02
N GLY A 22 12.53 -5.96 -3.42
CA GLY A 22 13.14 -4.76 -4.00
C GLY A 22 12.34 -4.08 -5.11
N ASP A 23 11.06 -4.45 -5.29
CA ASP A 23 10.20 -3.91 -6.34
C ASP A 23 8.86 -3.37 -5.76
N THR A 24 8.19 -2.49 -6.49
CA THR A 24 6.81 -2.01 -6.19
C THR A 24 5.74 -2.86 -6.87
N ARG A 25 6.11 -4.07 -7.29
CA ARG A 25 5.22 -5.03 -7.95
C ARG A 25 4.73 -6.08 -6.97
N PHE A 26 3.44 -6.35 -7.03
CA PHE A 26 2.82 -7.50 -6.41
C PHE A 26 3.29 -8.80 -7.09
N LEU A 27 2.97 -9.95 -6.47
CA LEU A 27 3.33 -11.27 -6.99
C LEU A 27 2.69 -11.58 -8.36
N ASP A 28 1.57 -10.93 -8.68
CA ASP A 28 0.78 -11.05 -9.91
C ASP A 28 1.16 -10.03 -11.00
N ASP A 29 2.32 -9.38 -10.87
CA ASP A 29 2.85 -8.33 -11.78
C ASP A 29 2.07 -7.01 -11.79
N MET A 30 1.02 -6.86 -10.98
CA MET A 30 0.39 -5.57 -10.75
C MET A 30 1.34 -4.64 -9.98
N THR A 31 1.31 -3.34 -10.26
CA THR A 31 2.08 -2.33 -9.53
C THR A 31 1.27 -1.71 -8.39
N VAL A 32 1.97 -1.19 -7.37
CA VAL A 32 1.33 -0.39 -6.31
C VAL A 32 0.64 0.85 -6.87
N GLU A 33 1.17 1.45 -7.93
CA GLU A 33 0.59 2.63 -8.59
C GLU A 33 -0.73 2.31 -9.29
N GLU A 34 -0.80 1.21 -10.04
CA GLU A 34 -2.06 0.75 -10.65
C GLU A 34 -3.15 0.50 -9.61
N LEU A 35 -2.79 -0.13 -8.48
CA LEU A 35 -3.73 -0.37 -7.39
C LEU A 35 -4.17 0.94 -6.70
N ALA A 36 -3.24 1.89 -6.50
CA ALA A 36 -3.56 3.19 -5.92
C ALA A 36 -4.54 3.96 -6.80
N GLN A 37 -4.34 3.93 -8.13
CA GLN A 37 -5.28 4.51 -9.10
C GLN A 37 -6.63 3.80 -9.07
N GLU A 38 -6.65 2.47 -9.02
CA GLU A 38 -7.87 1.66 -8.98
C GLU A 38 -8.71 1.92 -7.71
N LEU A 39 -8.06 2.21 -6.59
CA LEU A 39 -8.70 2.52 -5.31
C LEU A 39 -8.96 4.02 -5.09
N GLY A 40 -8.36 4.89 -5.92
CA GLY A 40 -8.43 6.34 -5.76
C GLY A 40 -7.81 6.83 -4.44
N THR A 41 -6.94 6.02 -3.82
CA THR A 41 -6.33 6.30 -2.52
C THR A 41 -4.83 6.01 -2.60
N PRO A 42 -3.95 6.92 -2.16
CA PRO A 42 -2.51 6.68 -2.12
C PRO A 42 -2.16 5.43 -1.32
N ILE A 43 -1.17 4.67 -1.79
CA ILE A 43 -0.69 3.48 -1.11
C ILE A 43 0.77 3.70 -0.71
N LEU A 44 1.07 3.50 0.56
CA LEU A 44 2.41 3.59 1.12
C LEU A 44 2.89 2.18 1.52
N PRO A 45 3.86 1.61 0.78
CA PRO A 45 4.52 0.39 1.21
C PRO A 45 5.28 0.61 2.53
N VAL A 46 5.18 -0.35 3.46
CA VAL A 46 5.92 -0.34 4.74
C VAL A 46 6.67 -1.66 4.96
N ASN A 47 7.96 -1.56 5.26
CA ASN A 47 8.85 -2.68 5.57
C ASN A 47 8.94 -2.89 7.08
N GLY A 48 8.06 -3.74 7.59
CA GLY A 48 8.07 -4.14 9.00
C GLY A 48 7.44 -3.11 9.94
N ILE A 49 7.61 -3.36 11.23
CA ILE A 49 6.86 -2.67 12.30
C ILE A 49 7.35 -1.23 12.49
N GLU A 50 8.65 -0.99 12.33
CA GLU A 50 9.23 0.35 12.54
C GLU A 50 8.70 1.36 11.52
N GLU A 51 8.73 1.03 10.23
CA GLU A 51 8.18 1.90 9.17
C GLU A 51 6.66 2.10 9.34
N LEU A 52 5.93 1.07 9.76
CA LEU A 52 4.50 1.17 10.05
C LEU A 52 4.22 2.16 11.20
N ILE A 53 4.99 2.10 12.29
CA ILE A 53 4.84 3.04 13.41
C ILE A 53 5.18 4.45 12.94
N GLN A 54 6.30 4.64 12.24
CA GLN A 54 6.71 5.95 11.70
C GLN A 54 5.63 6.56 10.81
N ALA A 55 5.06 5.74 9.94
CA ALA A 55 3.94 6.12 9.07
C ALA A 55 2.71 6.61 9.87
N CYS A 56 2.41 6.01 11.02
CA CYS A 56 1.25 6.39 11.83
C CYS A 56 1.48 7.64 12.71
N ILE A 57 2.71 7.86 13.19
CA ILE A 57 3.03 8.98 14.10
C ILE A 57 3.42 10.27 13.35
N HIS A 58 3.79 10.16 12.07
CA HIS A 58 4.08 11.27 11.16
C HIS A 58 3.16 11.18 9.93
N PRO A 59 1.87 11.57 10.06
CA PRO A 59 0.90 11.52 8.98
C PRO A 59 1.23 12.46 7.81
#